data_AF-A0ABD5T117-F1
#
_entry.id   AF-A0ABD5T117-F1
#
_cell.length_a   1.000
_cell.length_b   1.000
_cell.length_c   1.000
_cell.angle_alpha   90.00
_cell.angle_beta   90.00
_cell.angle_gamma   90.00
#
_symmetry.space_group_name_H-M   'P 1'
#
loop_
_entity.id
_entity.type
_entity.pdbx_description
1 polymer ?
#
loop_
_entity_poly.entity_id
_entity_poly.type
_entity_poly.pdbx_seq_one_letter_code
_entity_poly.pdbx_strand_id
1 'polypeptide(L)'
;LDTWFTIVGLLVLGGVVGKSAQFPLHTWLPDAMEGPTPVSALIHAATMVAAGVYLVARMYGFYALSPTALAVIAFIGGFTALFAATMGVVKDELKQVLAYSTISQYGYMMLALGAGGYVAAVFHLTTHAFFKALLFLGAGSVIIAMHHNEDMWDMGGLKSKLPVTYYTFLAGSLALAGIFPFAGFWSKDEILYEALVHAPGEPLLFGGYLMGLLAVPVTAFYTFRMVFLTFHGEPRSDTARDPESVRWNVKGPLTVLGSLAVVTGVINMVPVQKVLGIEGIDVLHRWLDNEWGGIEGLSSHHYADLGPYSSQYIVGGEVGTVLVGAAVSLGLALTGLGLAWRLYGVPSPTEHTAKLGGIKDVLYNNYYLDELQVWLAYRTEDVAGAANVFDQGIVDGVVNGVSSVSLFGGNRIRRLQSGVVSQYAALLTLGLVALVLVLGVTGGWFL
;
A
#
# COMPACT_ATOMS: atom_id res chain seq x y z
N LEU A 1 0.54 -10.46 -28.88
CA LEU A 1 0.90 -9.13 -28.34
C LEU A 1 0.16 -8.91 -27.01
N ASP A 2 -1.11 -9.28 -26.93
CA ASP A 2 -1.98 -9.13 -25.75
C ASP A 2 -1.46 -9.82 -24.47
N THR A 3 -0.85 -11.00 -24.60
CA THR A 3 -0.20 -11.69 -23.47
C THR A 3 0.96 -10.88 -22.90
N TRP A 4 1.84 -10.33 -23.75
CA TRP A 4 2.96 -9.50 -23.32
C TRP A 4 2.49 -8.20 -22.68
N PHE A 5 1.43 -7.61 -23.23
CA PHE A 5 0.79 -6.43 -22.67
C PHE A 5 0.27 -6.69 -21.25
N THR A 6 -0.42 -7.81 -21.05
CA THR A 6 -0.89 -8.24 -19.72
C THR A 6 0.29 -8.50 -18.77
N ILE A 7 1.34 -9.19 -19.21
CA ILE A 7 2.55 -9.44 -18.41
C ILE A 7 3.20 -8.13 -17.97
N VAL A 8 3.38 -7.18 -18.88
CA VAL A 8 3.93 -5.85 -18.56
C VAL A 8 3.05 -5.14 -17.54
N GLY A 9 1.72 -5.15 -17.73
CA GLY A 9 0.78 -4.59 -16.77
C GLY A 9 0.89 -5.20 -15.37
N LEU A 10 1.07 -6.51 -15.28
CA LEU A 10 1.23 -7.23 -14.01
C LEU A 10 2.61 -6.99 -13.36
N LEU A 11 3.68 -6.84 -14.15
CA LEU A 11 4.99 -6.47 -13.63
C LEU A 11 4.99 -5.05 -13.04
N VAL A 12 4.34 -4.10 -13.73
CA VAL A 12 4.12 -2.74 -13.19
C VAL A 12 3.23 -2.80 -11.94
N LEU A 13 2.21 -3.65 -11.94
CA LEU A 13 1.36 -3.89 -10.76
C LEU A 13 2.18 -4.37 -9.56
N GLY A 14 3.24 -5.15 -9.74
CA GLY A 14 4.15 -5.53 -8.66
C GLY A 14 4.74 -4.31 -7.92
N GLY A 15 5.15 -3.28 -8.65
CA GLY A 15 5.61 -2.01 -8.05
C GLY A 15 4.48 -1.23 -7.38
N VAL A 16 3.29 -1.23 -7.98
CA VAL A 16 2.08 -0.62 -7.40
C VAL A 16 1.71 -1.27 -6.08
N VAL A 17 1.72 -2.61 -6.02
CA VAL A 17 1.40 -3.42 -4.83
C VAL A 17 2.31 -3.02 -3.67
N GLY A 18 3.61 -2.87 -3.92
CA GLY A 18 4.56 -2.41 -2.90
C GLY A 18 4.28 -0.99 -2.41
N LYS A 19 4.05 -0.03 -3.32
CA LYS A 19 3.85 1.38 -2.96
C LYS A 19 2.51 1.68 -2.31
N SER A 20 1.43 1.03 -2.76
CA SER A 20 0.08 1.19 -2.20
C SER A 20 -0.25 0.19 -1.09
N ALA A 21 0.78 -0.50 -0.56
CA ALA A 21 0.68 -1.46 0.54
C ALA A 21 -0.41 -2.52 0.32
N GLN A 22 -0.54 -3.03 -0.90
CA GLN A 22 -1.49 -4.10 -1.19
C GLN A 22 -0.94 -5.45 -0.74
N PHE A 23 -1.81 -6.44 -0.57
CA PHE A 23 -1.34 -7.80 -0.37
C PHE A 23 -0.46 -8.25 -1.57
N PRO A 24 0.70 -8.87 -1.34
CA PRO A 24 1.27 -9.26 -0.05
C PRO A 24 2.27 -8.26 0.58
N LEU A 25 2.59 -7.15 -0.08
CA LEU A 25 3.69 -6.22 0.29
C LEU A 25 3.23 -5.05 1.20
N HIS A 26 2.38 -5.34 2.17
CA HIS A 26 1.69 -4.34 3.00
C HIS A 26 2.33 -4.11 4.39
N THR A 27 3.20 -5.03 4.82
CA THR A 27 3.83 -5.14 6.16
C THR A 27 4.61 -3.90 6.60
N TRP A 28 5.16 -3.13 5.67
CA TRP A 28 5.93 -1.93 5.99
C TRP A 28 5.07 -0.77 6.51
N LEU A 29 3.77 -0.74 6.18
CA LEU A 29 2.91 0.41 6.45
C LEU A 29 2.55 0.57 7.95
N PRO A 30 2.22 -0.50 8.69
CA PRO A 30 2.07 -0.45 10.15
C PRO A 30 3.36 0.01 10.84
N ASP A 31 4.52 -0.53 10.47
CA ASP A 31 5.81 -0.17 11.07
C ASP A 31 6.21 1.30 10.81
N ALA A 32 5.77 1.86 9.68
CA ALA A 32 5.95 3.29 9.40
C ALA A 32 5.22 4.21 10.41
N MET A 33 4.34 3.66 11.26
CA MET A 33 3.69 4.40 12.35
C MET A 33 4.63 4.75 13.50
N GLU A 34 5.80 4.12 13.62
CA GLU A 34 6.85 4.54 14.56
C GLU A 34 7.30 6.00 14.32
N GLY A 35 7.07 6.50 13.10
CA GLY A 35 7.36 7.88 12.75
C GLY A 35 6.49 8.92 13.50
N PRO A 36 6.92 10.19 13.55
CA PRO A 36 6.14 11.27 14.12
C PRO A 36 4.79 11.43 13.43
N THR A 37 3.73 11.70 14.18
CA THR A 37 2.35 11.72 13.64
C THR A 37 2.11 12.67 12.45
N PRO A 38 2.74 13.87 12.37
CA PRO A 38 2.62 14.71 11.18
C PRO A 38 3.20 14.05 9.91
N VAL A 39 4.25 13.23 10.07
CA VAL A 39 4.84 12.44 8.98
C VAL A 39 3.87 11.34 8.56
N SER A 40 3.25 10.64 9.51
CA SER A 40 2.21 9.65 9.23
C SER A 40 1.02 10.27 8.48
N ALA A 41 0.60 11.48 8.86
CA ALA A 41 -0.47 12.17 8.13
C ALA A 41 -0.10 12.43 6.65
N LEU A 42 1.14 12.89 6.38
CA LEU A 42 1.58 13.18 5.02
C LEU A 42 1.77 11.90 4.17
N ILE A 43 2.47 10.90 4.72
CA ILE A 43 2.83 9.67 4.01
C ILE A 43 1.59 8.83 3.67
N HIS A 44 0.65 8.73 4.62
CA HIS A 44 -0.49 7.80 4.53
C HIS A 44 -1.75 8.43 3.91
N ALA A 45 -1.85 9.76 3.88
CA ALA A 45 -2.99 10.43 3.26
C ALA A 45 -2.70 10.88 1.82
N ALA A 46 -1.49 11.38 1.52
CA ALA A 46 -1.26 12.16 0.30
C ALA A 46 -0.14 11.67 -0.61
N THR A 47 0.94 11.08 -0.09
CA THR A 47 2.16 10.87 -0.90
C THR A 47 2.46 9.41 -1.22
N MET A 48 2.89 8.61 -0.25
CA MET A 48 3.56 7.34 -0.53
C MET A 48 2.60 6.28 -1.05
N VAL A 49 1.50 6.05 -0.33
CA VAL A 49 0.46 5.09 -0.74
C VAL A 49 -0.34 5.57 -1.94
N ALA A 50 -0.54 6.89 -2.06
CA ALA A 50 -1.18 7.54 -3.21
C ALA A 50 -0.45 7.26 -4.53
N ALA A 51 0.88 7.22 -4.51
CA ALA A 51 1.69 7.02 -5.71
C ALA A 51 1.36 5.70 -6.45
N GLY A 52 1.02 4.63 -5.72
CA GLY A 52 0.66 3.34 -6.33
C GLY A 52 -0.65 3.43 -7.11
N VAL A 53 -1.72 3.90 -6.47
CA VAL A 53 -3.04 4.09 -7.12
C VAL A 53 -2.94 5.12 -8.25
N TYR A 54 -2.22 6.20 -8.03
CA TYR A 54 -1.97 7.21 -9.06
C TYR A 54 -1.28 6.63 -10.29
N LEU A 55 -0.30 5.73 -10.14
CA LEU A 55 0.36 5.12 -11.29
C LEU A 55 -0.60 4.27 -12.12
N VAL A 56 -1.47 3.48 -11.50
CA VAL A 56 -2.51 2.71 -12.23
C VAL A 56 -3.51 3.63 -12.90
N ALA A 57 -3.97 4.67 -12.20
CA ALA A 57 -4.86 5.68 -12.76
C ALA A 57 -4.20 6.44 -13.93
N ARG A 58 -2.89 6.70 -13.87
CA ARG A 58 -2.16 7.38 -14.92
C ARG A 58 -1.91 6.49 -16.14
N MET A 59 -1.74 5.20 -15.91
CA MET A 59 -1.63 4.16 -16.94
C MET A 59 -2.99 3.54 -17.29
N TYR A 60 -4.11 4.19 -16.96
CA TYR A 60 -5.42 3.55 -17.05
C TYR A 60 -5.78 3.11 -18.46
N GLY A 61 -5.54 3.95 -19.47
CA GLY A 61 -5.74 3.57 -20.87
C GLY A 61 -4.90 2.36 -21.31
N PHE A 62 -3.76 2.11 -20.66
CA PHE A 62 -3.04 0.84 -20.84
C PHE A 62 -3.85 -0.30 -20.23
N TYR A 63 -4.20 -0.22 -18.95
CA TYR A 63 -4.93 -1.30 -18.27
C TYR A 63 -6.31 -1.60 -18.88
N ALA A 64 -7.01 -0.60 -19.41
CA ALA A 64 -8.30 -0.75 -20.08
C ALA A 64 -8.27 -1.79 -21.22
N LEU A 65 -7.13 -1.94 -21.90
CA LEU A 65 -6.95 -2.90 -22.99
C LEU A 65 -6.73 -4.35 -22.52
N SER A 66 -6.57 -4.59 -21.20
CA SER A 66 -6.33 -5.92 -20.63
C SER A 66 -7.37 -6.27 -19.57
N PRO A 67 -8.47 -6.98 -19.95
CA PRO A 67 -9.48 -7.45 -19.00
C PRO A 67 -8.88 -8.28 -17.86
N THR A 68 -7.90 -9.12 -18.19
CA THR A 68 -7.21 -9.96 -17.20
C THR A 68 -6.45 -9.11 -16.17
N ALA A 69 -5.72 -8.08 -16.60
CA ALA A 69 -4.98 -7.23 -15.65
C ALA A 69 -5.94 -6.45 -14.75
N LEU A 70 -7.03 -5.89 -15.30
CA LEU A 70 -8.07 -5.20 -14.53
C LEU A 70 -8.74 -6.13 -13.51
N ALA A 71 -9.11 -7.35 -13.92
CA ALA A 71 -9.71 -8.35 -13.04
C ALA A 71 -8.77 -8.74 -11.87
N VAL A 72 -7.46 -8.88 -12.14
CA VAL A 72 -6.45 -9.13 -11.09
C VAL A 72 -6.31 -7.94 -10.15
N ILE A 73 -6.27 -6.71 -10.68
CA ILE A 73 -6.25 -5.47 -9.88
C ILE A 73 -7.47 -5.40 -8.97
N ALA A 74 -8.67 -5.67 -9.52
CA ALA A 74 -9.92 -5.68 -8.78
C ALA A 74 -9.91 -6.69 -7.64
N PHE A 75 -9.47 -7.92 -7.93
CA PHE A 75 -9.42 -8.99 -6.94
C PHE A 75 -8.44 -8.68 -5.81
N ILE A 76 -7.21 -8.24 -6.14
CA ILE A 76 -6.20 -7.86 -5.13
C ILE A 76 -6.71 -6.69 -4.29
N GLY A 77 -7.35 -5.69 -4.91
CA GLY A 77 -7.93 -4.54 -4.21
C GLY A 77 -9.02 -4.95 -3.22
N GLY A 78 -10.01 -5.72 -3.69
CA GLY A 78 -11.10 -6.22 -2.85
C GLY A 78 -10.61 -7.13 -1.72
N PHE A 79 -9.66 -8.02 -2.01
CA PHE A 79 -9.02 -8.87 -1.00
C PHE A 79 -8.30 -8.02 0.05
N THR A 80 -7.45 -7.08 -0.38
CA THR A 80 -6.72 -6.17 0.51
C THR A 80 -7.67 -5.34 1.37
N ALA A 81 -8.79 -4.88 0.82
CA ALA A 81 -9.80 -4.13 1.54
C ALA A 81 -10.34 -4.90 2.76
N LEU A 82 -10.70 -6.17 2.58
CA LEU A 82 -11.20 -7.03 3.66
C LEU A 82 -10.08 -7.49 4.60
N PHE A 83 -8.98 -7.96 4.03
CA PHE A 83 -7.81 -8.48 4.74
C PHE A 83 -7.22 -7.45 5.71
N ALA A 84 -7.10 -6.19 5.32
CA ALA A 84 -6.62 -5.16 6.22
C ALA A 84 -7.68 -4.69 7.23
N ALA A 85 -8.95 -4.71 6.84
CA ALA A 85 -10.03 -4.35 7.74
C ALA A 85 -10.12 -5.30 8.95
N THR A 86 -9.89 -6.60 8.76
CA THR A 86 -9.88 -7.58 9.86
C THR A 86 -8.73 -7.34 10.85
N MET A 87 -7.53 -6.95 10.39
CA MET A 87 -6.43 -6.60 11.30
C MET A 87 -6.75 -5.35 12.13
N GLY A 88 -7.38 -4.33 11.53
CA GLY A 88 -7.80 -3.13 12.25
C GLY A 88 -8.74 -3.40 13.44
N VAL A 89 -9.46 -4.52 13.44
CA VAL A 89 -10.36 -4.91 14.55
C VAL A 89 -9.61 -5.19 15.85
N VAL A 90 -8.41 -5.79 15.75
CA VAL A 90 -7.69 -6.34 16.91
C VAL A 90 -6.54 -5.46 17.41
N LYS A 91 -6.14 -4.42 16.67
CA LYS A 91 -5.03 -3.53 17.08
C LYS A 91 -5.46 -2.57 18.19
N ASP A 92 -4.61 -2.41 19.18
CA ASP A 92 -4.91 -1.59 20.36
C ASP A 92 -4.38 -0.17 20.24
N GLU A 93 -3.34 0.04 19.43
CA GLU A 93 -2.75 1.36 19.18
C GLU A 93 -3.55 2.17 18.15
N LEU A 94 -3.75 3.45 18.47
CA LEU A 94 -4.54 4.39 17.67
C LEU A 94 -3.98 4.57 16.25
N LYS A 95 -2.66 4.76 16.10
CA LYS A 95 -2.02 4.92 14.77
C LYS A 95 -2.05 3.64 13.95
N GLN A 96 -1.87 2.47 14.57
CA GLN A 96 -1.90 1.19 13.85
C GLN A 96 -3.28 0.93 13.25
N VAL A 97 -4.37 1.17 13.98
CA VAL A 97 -5.74 1.09 13.43
C VAL A 97 -5.91 2.01 12.21
N LEU A 98 -5.34 3.23 12.27
CA LEU A 98 -5.35 4.17 11.14
C LEU A 98 -4.50 3.71 9.94
N ALA A 99 -3.39 3.00 10.19
CA ALA A 99 -2.56 2.40 9.15
C ALA A 99 -3.29 1.28 8.42
N TYR A 100 -3.86 0.30 9.12
CA TYR A 100 -4.61 -0.80 8.48
C TYR A 100 -5.86 -0.32 7.75
N SER A 101 -6.54 0.68 8.30
CA SER A 101 -7.65 1.29 7.59
C SER A 101 -7.20 2.01 6.32
N THR A 102 -5.98 2.54 6.26
CA THR A 102 -5.40 3.10 5.03
C THR A 102 -5.17 1.99 3.99
N ILE A 103 -4.54 0.88 4.39
CA ILE A 103 -4.38 -0.30 3.50
C ILE A 103 -5.73 -0.72 2.92
N SER A 104 -6.75 -0.80 3.78
CA SER A 104 -8.11 -1.17 3.37
C SER A 104 -8.71 -0.18 2.35
N GLN A 105 -8.61 1.13 2.59
CA GLN A 105 -9.14 2.16 1.67
C GLN A 105 -8.39 2.19 0.33
N TYR A 106 -7.07 2.00 0.33
CA TYR A 106 -6.30 1.86 -0.90
C TYR A 106 -6.69 0.58 -1.67
N GLY A 107 -7.05 -0.49 -0.96
CA GLY A 107 -7.69 -1.67 -1.55
C GLY A 107 -9.00 -1.34 -2.29
N TYR A 108 -9.88 -0.51 -1.71
CA TYR A 108 -11.08 -0.04 -2.41
C TYR A 108 -10.75 0.78 -3.68
N MET A 109 -9.73 1.64 -3.64
CA MET A 109 -9.32 2.41 -4.83
C MET A 109 -8.79 1.49 -5.95
N MET A 110 -8.05 0.43 -5.58
CA MET A 110 -7.60 -0.58 -6.53
C MET A 110 -8.77 -1.41 -7.07
N LEU A 111 -9.74 -1.78 -6.22
CA LEU A 111 -10.99 -2.41 -6.65
C LEU A 111 -11.72 -1.55 -7.68
N ALA A 112 -11.84 -0.24 -7.42
CA ALA A 112 -12.49 0.71 -8.32
C ALA A 112 -11.81 0.77 -9.70
N LEU A 113 -10.49 0.95 -9.73
CA LEU A 113 -9.73 0.97 -10.98
C LEU A 113 -9.89 -0.34 -11.75
N GLY A 114 -9.72 -1.47 -11.06
CA GLY A 114 -9.89 -2.80 -11.64
C GLY A 114 -11.31 -3.09 -12.12
N ALA A 115 -12.31 -2.41 -11.58
CA ALA A 115 -13.71 -2.56 -11.96
C ALA A 115 -14.16 -1.68 -13.13
N GLY A 116 -13.28 -0.85 -13.71
CA GLY A 116 -13.73 0.16 -14.70
C GLY A 116 -13.94 1.57 -14.11
N GLY A 117 -14.01 1.69 -12.78
CA GLY A 117 -14.37 2.90 -12.06
C GLY A 117 -13.22 3.90 -11.89
N TYR A 118 -12.70 4.43 -13.00
CA TYR A 118 -11.62 5.43 -12.99
C TYR A 118 -11.97 6.68 -12.16
N VAL A 119 -13.14 7.27 -12.42
CA VAL A 119 -13.62 8.47 -11.72
C VAL A 119 -13.84 8.17 -10.23
N ALA A 120 -14.48 7.05 -9.91
CA ALA A 120 -14.71 6.60 -8.54
C ALA A 120 -13.40 6.46 -7.73
N ALA A 121 -12.36 5.90 -8.35
CA ALA A 121 -11.05 5.75 -7.71
C ALA A 121 -10.39 7.11 -7.41
N VAL A 122 -10.38 8.03 -8.37
CA VAL A 122 -9.79 9.37 -8.21
C VAL A 122 -10.60 10.20 -7.19
N PHE A 123 -11.92 10.06 -7.22
CA PHE A 123 -12.80 10.69 -6.25
C PHE A 123 -12.52 10.21 -4.83
N HIS A 124 -12.46 8.89 -4.63
CA HIS A 124 -12.17 8.32 -3.32
C HIS A 124 -10.76 8.68 -2.86
N LEU A 125 -9.74 8.63 -3.72
CA LEU A 125 -8.37 9.10 -3.42
C LEU A 125 -8.36 10.54 -2.89
N THR A 126 -9.14 11.43 -3.52
CA THR A 126 -9.25 12.84 -3.12
C THR A 126 -9.92 13.00 -1.76
N THR A 127 -11.10 12.39 -1.57
CA THR A 127 -11.81 12.46 -0.28
C THR A 127 -10.99 11.84 0.85
N HIS A 128 -10.32 10.72 0.57
CA HIS A 128 -9.45 10.00 1.47
C HIS A 128 -8.28 10.83 1.97
N ALA A 129 -7.63 11.58 1.08
CA ALA A 129 -6.54 12.47 1.48
C ALA A 129 -6.98 13.45 2.59
N PHE A 130 -8.19 14.00 2.50
CA PHE A 130 -8.71 14.91 3.54
C PHE A 130 -9.06 14.18 4.84
N PHE A 131 -9.90 13.14 4.79
CA PHE A 131 -10.35 12.48 6.03
C PHE A 131 -9.25 11.65 6.70
N LYS A 132 -8.24 11.15 5.97
CA LYS A 132 -7.08 10.51 6.60
C LYS A 132 -6.10 11.48 7.21
N ALA A 133 -5.79 12.58 6.53
CA ALA A 133 -4.95 13.61 7.13
C ALA A 133 -5.60 14.12 8.42
N LEU A 134 -6.93 14.30 8.41
CA LEU A 134 -7.72 14.64 9.58
C LEU A 134 -7.58 13.60 10.71
N LEU A 135 -7.77 12.32 10.41
CA LEU A 135 -7.72 11.25 11.40
C LEU A 135 -6.31 11.08 11.99
N PHE A 136 -5.26 11.12 11.16
CA PHE A 136 -3.89 11.03 11.66
C PHE A 136 -3.49 12.25 12.50
N LEU A 137 -3.78 13.48 12.04
CA LEU A 137 -3.50 14.67 12.85
C LEU A 137 -4.35 14.70 14.12
N GLY A 138 -5.60 14.21 14.06
CA GLY A 138 -6.48 14.11 15.21
C GLY A 138 -5.98 13.07 16.21
N ALA A 139 -5.47 11.93 15.75
CA ALA A 139 -4.76 10.96 16.58
C ALA A 139 -3.52 11.60 17.22
N GLY A 140 -2.74 12.39 16.47
CA GLY A 140 -1.60 13.14 17.02
C GLY A 140 -2.01 14.11 18.13
N SER A 141 -3.15 14.80 17.96
CA SER A 141 -3.72 15.64 19.00
C SER A 141 -4.10 14.84 20.26
N VAL A 142 -4.61 13.62 20.12
CA VAL A 142 -4.91 12.73 21.26
C VAL A 142 -3.63 12.26 21.92
N ILE A 143 -2.65 11.79 21.15
CA ILE A 143 -1.37 11.23 21.64
C ILE A 143 -0.57 12.29 22.40
N ILE A 144 -0.54 13.54 21.93
CA ILE A 144 0.06 14.67 22.67
C ILE A 144 -0.66 14.86 24.01
N ALA A 145 -1.99 14.89 24.01
CA ALA A 145 -2.79 15.04 25.22
C ALA A 145 -2.62 13.87 26.21
N MET A 146 -2.22 12.71 25.70
CA MET A 146 -2.02 11.46 26.44
C MET A 146 -0.55 11.18 26.82
N HIS A 147 0.33 12.19 26.82
CA HIS A 147 1.77 12.04 27.12
C HIS A 147 2.46 10.94 26.28
N HIS A 148 2.16 10.92 24.98
CA HIS A 148 2.70 9.96 24.01
C HIS A 148 2.23 8.51 24.19
N ASN A 149 1.20 8.26 25.01
CA ASN A 149 0.53 6.97 25.04
C ASN A 149 -0.42 6.82 23.84
N GLU A 150 -0.27 5.72 23.11
CA GLU A 150 -1.01 5.41 21.88
C GLU A 150 -2.04 4.29 22.07
N ASP A 151 -2.01 3.59 23.21
CA ASP A 151 -2.93 2.49 23.53
C ASP A 151 -4.32 3.04 23.89
N MET A 152 -5.33 2.64 23.13
CA MET A 152 -6.71 3.06 23.34
C MET A 152 -7.33 2.53 24.65
N TRP A 153 -6.78 1.45 25.24
CA TRP A 153 -7.25 0.92 26.50
C TRP A 153 -6.92 1.81 27.70
N ASP A 154 -5.88 2.64 27.60
CA ASP A 154 -5.52 3.64 28.61
C ASP A 154 -6.26 4.98 28.44
N MET A 155 -7.06 5.13 27.37
CA MET A 155 -7.82 6.34 27.06
C MET A 155 -9.26 6.28 27.61
N GLY A 156 -10.15 7.17 27.14
CA GLY A 156 -11.55 7.24 27.53
C GLY A 156 -11.93 8.60 28.12
N GLY A 157 -13.19 8.99 27.96
CA GLY A 157 -13.71 10.25 28.51
C GLY A 157 -13.14 11.54 27.90
N LEU A 158 -12.35 11.47 26.82
CA LEU A 158 -11.68 12.62 26.22
C LEU A 158 -12.62 13.58 25.47
N LYS A 159 -13.87 13.18 25.19
CA LYS A 159 -14.85 14.01 24.45
C LYS A 159 -15.04 15.40 25.06
N SER A 160 -15.17 15.49 26.39
CA SER A 160 -15.41 16.76 27.09
C SER A 160 -14.14 17.60 27.24
N LYS A 161 -12.97 16.94 27.25
CA LYS A 161 -11.65 17.57 27.43
C LYS A 161 -11.08 18.10 26.11
N LEU A 162 -11.32 17.39 25.00
CA LEU A 162 -10.80 17.70 23.67
C LEU A 162 -11.94 17.87 22.64
N PRO A 163 -12.88 18.83 22.82
CA PRO A 163 -14.09 18.90 22.01
C PRO A 163 -13.82 19.13 20.53
N VAL A 164 -12.86 20.01 20.18
CA VAL A 164 -12.49 20.26 18.78
C VAL A 164 -11.96 18.99 18.13
N THR A 165 -10.95 18.37 18.76
CA THR A 165 -10.37 17.11 18.29
C THR A 165 -11.43 16.03 18.15
N TYR A 166 -12.32 15.88 19.14
CA TYR A 166 -13.41 14.91 19.11
C TYR A 166 -14.33 15.09 17.90
N TYR A 167 -14.91 16.28 17.71
CA TYR A 167 -15.89 16.49 16.62
C TYR A 167 -15.24 16.39 15.25
N THR A 168 -14.01 16.89 15.09
CA THR A 168 -13.27 16.76 13.83
C THR A 168 -12.87 15.32 13.57
N PHE A 169 -12.39 14.59 14.60
CA PHE A 169 -12.05 13.16 14.46
C PHE A 169 -13.29 12.32 14.14
N LEU A 170 -14.42 12.60 14.80
CA LEU A 170 -15.71 11.97 14.52
C LEU A 170 -16.17 12.23 13.08
N ALA A 171 -16.01 13.45 12.56
CA ALA A 171 -16.31 13.75 11.16
C ALA A 171 -15.45 12.91 10.19
N GLY A 172 -14.16 12.79 10.47
CA GLY A 172 -13.25 11.92 9.71
C GLY A 172 -13.63 10.44 9.80
N SER A 173 -14.04 9.97 10.98
CA SER A 173 -14.50 8.59 11.21
C SER A 173 -15.81 8.28 10.50
N LEU A 174 -16.77 9.22 10.49
CA LEU A 174 -18.02 9.10 9.75
C LEU A 174 -17.78 9.08 8.24
N ALA A 175 -16.87 9.92 7.75
CA ALA A 175 -16.42 9.88 6.36
C ALA A 175 -15.77 8.53 6.02
N LEU A 176 -14.80 8.05 6.81
CA LEU A 176 -14.10 6.77 6.60
C LEU A 176 -15.07 5.57 6.60
N ALA A 177 -16.07 5.59 7.48
CA ALA A 177 -17.09 4.54 7.55
C ALA A 177 -18.12 4.59 6.42
N GLY A 178 -18.17 5.67 5.61
CA GLY A 178 -19.13 5.84 4.53
C GLY A 178 -20.53 6.24 5.03
N ILE A 179 -20.63 7.02 6.11
CA ILE A 179 -21.92 7.42 6.67
C ILE A 179 -22.41 8.72 6.04
N PHE A 180 -23.65 8.73 5.55
CA PHE A 180 -24.30 9.94 5.03
C PHE A 180 -24.38 11.04 6.11
N PRO A 181 -24.14 12.33 5.80
CA PRO A 181 -23.85 12.91 4.47
C PRO A 181 -22.34 13.12 4.17
N PHE A 182 -21.43 12.48 4.89
CA PHE A 182 -19.99 12.77 4.82
C PHE A 182 -19.35 12.30 3.50
N ALA A 183 -18.20 12.89 3.15
CA ALA A 183 -17.57 12.72 1.83
C ALA A 183 -17.36 11.26 1.40
N GLY A 184 -17.02 10.38 2.35
CA GLY A 184 -16.76 8.97 2.03
C GLY A 184 -18.02 8.16 1.71
N PHE A 185 -19.24 8.61 2.07
CA PHE A 185 -20.47 7.98 1.59
C PHE A 185 -20.54 8.06 0.07
N TRP A 186 -20.36 9.27 -0.48
CA TRP A 186 -20.41 9.52 -1.91
C TRP A 186 -19.33 8.76 -2.68
N SER A 187 -18.09 8.81 -2.21
CA SER A 187 -16.98 8.22 -2.96
C SER A 187 -16.88 6.71 -2.82
N LYS A 188 -17.16 6.14 -1.64
CA LYS A 188 -17.06 4.70 -1.42
C LYS A 188 -18.22 3.93 -2.05
N ASP A 189 -19.43 4.50 -2.03
CA ASP A 189 -20.58 3.88 -2.67
C ASP A 189 -20.44 3.90 -4.20
N GLU A 190 -19.82 4.92 -4.78
CA GLU A 190 -19.49 4.94 -6.21
C GLU A 190 -18.54 3.79 -6.60
N ILE A 191 -17.53 3.50 -5.76
CA ILE A 191 -16.64 2.34 -5.97
C ILE A 191 -17.41 1.02 -5.97
N LEU A 192 -18.26 0.81 -4.96
CA LEU A 192 -19.03 -0.42 -4.84
C LEU A 192 -20.07 -0.56 -5.96
N TYR A 193 -20.63 0.56 -6.40
CA TYR A 193 -21.54 0.61 -7.54
C TYR A 193 -20.84 0.20 -8.84
N GLU A 194 -19.70 0.81 -9.18
CA GLU A 194 -18.92 0.46 -10.38
C GLU A 194 -18.49 -1.02 -10.36
N ALA A 195 -18.04 -1.51 -9.21
CA ALA A 195 -17.72 -2.92 -9.03
C ALA A 195 -18.96 -3.83 -9.20
N LEU A 196 -20.14 -3.42 -8.72
CA LEU A 196 -21.36 -4.20 -8.83
C LEU A 196 -21.87 -4.30 -10.27
N VAL A 197 -21.88 -3.20 -11.03
CA VAL A 197 -22.46 -3.18 -12.37
C VAL A 197 -21.57 -3.87 -13.41
N HIS A 198 -20.27 -3.96 -13.17
CA HIS A 198 -19.31 -4.64 -14.07
C HIS A 198 -18.96 -6.07 -13.64
N ALA A 199 -19.27 -6.47 -12.41
CA ALA A 199 -18.99 -7.83 -11.91
C ALA A 199 -19.75 -8.99 -12.62
N PRO A 200 -21.00 -8.84 -13.10
CA PRO A 200 -21.74 -9.94 -13.69
C PRO A 200 -21.01 -10.55 -14.90
N GLY A 201 -20.64 -11.83 -14.79
CA GLY A 201 -19.88 -12.55 -15.82
C GLY A 201 -18.36 -12.56 -15.61
N GLU A 202 -17.84 -11.83 -14.62
CA GLU A 202 -16.41 -11.72 -14.32
C GLU A 202 -16.08 -12.23 -12.90
N PRO A 203 -15.70 -13.51 -12.73
CA PRO A 203 -15.59 -14.14 -11.41
C PRO A 203 -14.62 -13.46 -10.44
N LEU A 204 -13.48 -12.98 -10.94
CA LEU A 204 -12.47 -12.29 -10.12
C LEU A 204 -12.99 -10.94 -9.62
N LEU A 205 -13.63 -10.17 -10.51
CA LEU A 205 -14.23 -8.89 -10.15
C LEU A 205 -15.39 -9.07 -9.17
N PHE A 206 -16.26 -10.07 -9.40
CA PHE A 206 -17.33 -10.40 -8.46
C PHE A 206 -16.79 -10.80 -7.07
N GLY A 207 -15.73 -11.60 -7.02
CA GLY A 207 -15.02 -11.92 -5.77
C GLY A 207 -14.48 -10.66 -5.09
N GLY A 208 -13.82 -9.77 -5.85
CA GLY A 208 -13.33 -8.48 -5.38
C GLY A 208 -14.44 -7.60 -4.79
N TYR A 209 -15.57 -7.49 -5.50
CA TYR A 209 -16.77 -6.77 -5.05
C TYR A 209 -17.31 -7.34 -3.74
N LEU A 210 -17.49 -8.66 -3.62
CA LEU A 210 -18.00 -9.28 -2.41
C LEU A 210 -17.09 -9.04 -1.21
N MET A 211 -15.77 -9.14 -1.38
CA MET A 211 -14.81 -8.84 -0.32
C MET A 211 -14.86 -7.36 0.08
N GLY A 212 -14.95 -6.45 -0.90
CA GLY A 212 -15.16 -5.02 -0.66
C GLY A 212 -16.45 -4.75 0.13
N LEU A 213 -17.57 -5.36 -0.25
CA LEU A 213 -18.85 -5.22 0.44
C LEU A 213 -18.78 -5.75 1.88
N LEU A 214 -18.15 -6.91 2.10
CA LEU A 214 -17.92 -7.48 3.43
C LEU A 214 -16.98 -6.63 4.29
N ALA A 215 -16.06 -5.88 3.67
CA ALA A 215 -15.16 -4.98 4.38
C ALA A 215 -15.87 -3.72 4.90
N VAL A 216 -17.04 -3.34 4.37
CA VAL A 216 -17.82 -2.17 4.82
C VAL A 216 -18.20 -2.22 6.31
N PRO A 217 -18.91 -3.25 6.81
CA PRO A 217 -19.29 -3.33 8.22
C PRO A 217 -18.06 -3.47 9.14
N VAL A 218 -17.01 -4.17 8.69
CA VAL A 218 -15.75 -4.30 9.45
C VAL A 218 -15.05 -2.96 9.58
N THR A 219 -15.05 -2.15 8.52
CA THR A 219 -14.51 -0.78 8.50
C THR A 219 -15.22 0.12 9.50
N ALA A 220 -16.55 0.12 9.46
CA ALA A 220 -17.33 0.86 10.44
C ALA A 220 -17.05 0.36 11.86
N PHE A 221 -17.00 -0.96 12.07
CA PHE A 221 -16.76 -1.54 13.39
C PHE A 221 -15.44 -1.09 14.02
N TYR A 222 -14.29 -1.29 13.35
CA TYR A 222 -13.00 -0.90 13.96
C TYR A 222 -12.89 0.63 14.10
N THR A 223 -13.48 1.39 13.18
CA THR A 223 -13.41 2.86 13.21
C THR A 223 -14.17 3.39 14.42
N PHE A 224 -15.38 2.87 14.68
CA PHE A 224 -16.17 3.29 15.82
C PHE A 224 -15.68 2.67 17.13
N ARG A 225 -15.11 1.46 17.13
CA ARG A 225 -14.36 0.93 18.28
C ARG A 225 -13.29 1.93 18.71
N MET A 226 -12.48 2.40 17.76
CA MET A 226 -11.45 3.41 18.00
C MET A 226 -12.03 4.70 18.59
N VAL A 227 -13.10 5.24 18.00
CA VAL A 227 -13.79 6.46 18.52
C VAL A 227 -14.34 6.26 19.94
N PHE A 228 -14.95 5.12 20.23
CA PHE A 228 -15.56 4.86 21.54
C PHE A 228 -14.49 4.64 22.61
N LEU A 229 -13.46 3.83 22.34
CA LEU A 229 -12.37 3.61 23.27
C LEU A 229 -11.61 4.91 23.57
N THR A 230 -11.30 5.72 22.56
CA THR A 230 -10.53 6.96 22.78
C THR A 230 -11.33 8.04 23.52
N PHE A 231 -12.58 8.31 23.11
CA PHE A 231 -13.29 9.54 23.52
C PHE A 231 -14.46 9.34 24.48
N HIS A 232 -15.06 8.15 24.54
CA HIS A 232 -16.27 7.89 25.33
C HIS A 232 -15.95 7.08 26.60
N GLY A 233 -16.95 6.86 27.42
CA GLY A 233 -16.81 6.17 28.70
C GLY A 233 -16.11 7.00 29.78
N GLU A 234 -15.72 6.33 30.86
CA GLU A 234 -14.95 6.92 31.94
C GLU A 234 -13.46 6.94 31.61
N PRO A 235 -12.69 7.94 32.09
CA PRO A 235 -11.24 7.95 31.93
C PRO A 235 -10.58 6.75 32.60
N ARG A 236 -9.78 5.98 31.85
CA ARG A 236 -9.17 4.73 32.33
C ARG A 236 -7.74 4.88 32.87
N SER A 237 -7.08 6.01 32.64
CA SER A 237 -5.77 6.35 33.20
C SER A 237 -5.79 7.73 33.89
N ASP A 238 -4.78 8.02 34.72
CA ASP A 238 -4.63 9.34 35.33
C ASP A 238 -4.44 10.44 34.28
N THR A 239 -3.68 10.15 33.22
CA THR A 239 -3.52 11.05 32.08
C THR A 239 -4.84 11.31 31.36
N ALA A 240 -5.70 10.30 31.20
CA ALA A 240 -7.03 10.51 30.59
C ALA A 240 -7.96 11.38 31.48
N ARG A 241 -7.79 11.35 32.81
CA ARG A 241 -8.56 12.19 33.76
C ARG A 241 -8.19 13.66 33.64
N ASP A 242 -6.90 13.94 33.45
CA ASP A 242 -6.36 15.29 33.29
C ASP A 242 -5.37 15.38 32.10
N PRO A 243 -5.89 15.38 30.86
CA PRO A 243 -5.05 15.34 29.67
C PRO A 243 -4.41 16.70 29.39
N GLU A 244 -3.23 16.68 28.74
CA GLU A 244 -2.52 17.91 28.38
C GLU A 244 -3.33 18.77 27.40
N SER A 245 -3.31 20.09 27.61
CA SER A 245 -4.04 21.03 26.76
C SER A 245 -3.43 21.10 25.35
N VAL A 246 -4.27 20.93 24.33
CA VAL A 246 -3.84 21.04 22.92
C VAL A 246 -4.02 22.47 22.39
N ARG A 247 -2.92 23.01 21.84
CA ARG A 247 -2.83 24.37 21.29
C ARG A 247 -3.56 24.52 19.94
N TRP A 248 -3.86 25.76 19.56
CA TRP A 248 -4.61 26.07 18.33
C TRP A 248 -3.85 25.84 17.03
N ASN A 249 -2.52 25.78 17.07
CA ASN A 249 -1.69 25.35 15.93
C ASN A 249 -1.99 23.91 15.49
N VAL A 250 -2.48 23.04 16.40
CA VAL A 250 -2.96 21.70 16.06
C VAL A 250 -4.46 21.71 15.72
N LYS A 251 -5.28 22.40 16.51
CA LYS A 251 -6.75 22.43 16.33
C LYS A 251 -7.22 23.14 15.05
N GLY A 252 -6.49 24.16 14.59
CA GLY A 252 -6.81 24.91 13.38
C GLY A 252 -6.85 24.01 12.13
N PRO A 253 -5.75 23.32 11.80
CA PRO A 253 -5.72 22.33 10.71
C PRO A 253 -6.80 21.26 10.82
N LEU A 254 -7.08 20.74 12.02
CA LEU A 254 -8.15 19.76 12.23
C LEU A 254 -9.53 20.31 11.86
N THR A 255 -9.80 21.57 12.18
CA THR A 255 -11.10 22.21 11.88
C THR A 255 -11.29 22.38 10.37
N VAL A 256 -10.22 22.77 9.66
CA VAL A 256 -10.23 22.89 8.19
C VAL A 256 -10.46 21.53 7.55
N LEU A 257 -9.68 20.52 7.93
CA LEU A 257 -9.81 19.17 7.37
C LEU A 257 -11.14 18.51 7.76
N GLY A 258 -11.64 18.75 8.97
CA GLY A 258 -12.97 18.32 9.42
C GLY A 258 -14.09 18.88 8.56
N SER A 259 -13.98 20.15 8.18
CA SER A 259 -14.93 20.78 7.25
C SER A 259 -14.85 20.12 5.87
N LEU A 260 -13.63 19.88 5.36
CA LEU A 260 -13.40 19.21 4.08
C LEU A 260 -13.93 17.76 4.07
N ALA A 261 -13.79 17.01 5.17
CA ALA A 261 -14.35 15.66 5.29
C ALA A 261 -15.88 15.62 5.16
N VAL A 262 -16.57 16.73 5.40
CA VAL A 262 -18.02 16.88 5.16
C VAL A 262 -18.29 17.32 3.73
N VAL A 263 -17.64 18.39 3.27
CA VAL A 263 -18.06 19.10 2.04
C VAL A 263 -17.45 18.55 0.76
N THR A 264 -16.28 17.90 0.80
CA THR A 264 -15.59 17.44 -0.42
C THR A 264 -16.42 16.41 -1.21
N GLY A 265 -17.38 15.72 -0.58
CA GLY A 265 -18.31 14.83 -1.30
C GLY A 265 -19.14 15.54 -2.38
N VAL A 266 -19.35 16.86 -2.26
CA VAL A 266 -20.14 17.67 -3.20
C VAL A 266 -19.50 17.75 -4.59
N ILE A 267 -18.20 17.48 -4.73
CA ILE A 267 -17.51 17.60 -6.03
C ILE A 267 -17.96 16.56 -7.06
N ASN A 268 -18.59 15.46 -6.62
CA ASN A 268 -19.00 14.36 -7.51
C ASN A 268 -20.28 13.65 -6.99
N MET A 269 -21.41 14.35 -6.97
CA MET A 269 -22.69 13.80 -6.50
C MET A 269 -23.51 13.15 -7.63
N VAL A 270 -22.90 12.22 -8.37
CA VAL A 270 -23.52 11.51 -9.50
C VAL A 270 -24.88 10.86 -9.13
N PRO A 271 -25.04 10.19 -7.97
CA PRO A 271 -26.34 9.65 -7.57
C PRO A 271 -27.43 10.71 -7.44
N VAL A 272 -27.09 11.89 -6.90
CA VAL A 272 -28.05 12.99 -6.69
C VAL A 272 -28.46 13.60 -8.03
N GLN A 273 -27.51 13.79 -8.95
CA GLN A 273 -27.79 14.26 -10.30
C GLN A 273 -28.76 13.32 -11.01
N LYS A 274 -28.52 12.00 -10.93
CA LYS A 274 -29.36 10.98 -11.57
C LYS A 274 -30.77 10.91 -10.97
N VAL A 275 -30.89 11.06 -9.65
CA VAL A 275 -32.20 10.97 -8.96
C VAL A 275 -33.01 12.26 -9.08
N LEU A 276 -32.37 13.42 -8.93
CA LEU A 276 -33.06 14.73 -8.88
C LEU A 276 -33.01 15.49 -10.21
N GLY A 277 -32.24 15.03 -11.20
CA GLY A 277 -32.06 15.72 -12.48
C GLY A 277 -31.31 17.04 -12.38
N ILE A 278 -30.53 17.25 -11.31
CA ILE A 278 -29.77 18.49 -11.09
C ILE A 278 -28.45 18.39 -11.86
N GLU A 279 -28.32 19.15 -12.95
CA GLU A 279 -27.08 19.19 -13.74
C GLU A 279 -25.96 19.99 -13.06
N GLY A 280 -24.70 19.56 -13.25
CA GLY A 280 -23.51 20.33 -12.85
C GLY A 280 -22.95 20.04 -11.45
N ILE A 281 -23.44 19.00 -10.77
CA ILE A 281 -22.94 18.56 -9.45
C ILE A 281 -21.97 17.37 -9.53
N ASP A 282 -21.59 16.99 -10.75
CA ASP A 282 -20.63 15.98 -11.19
C ASP A 282 -19.33 16.62 -11.70
N VAL A 283 -18.88 17.66 -11.00
CA VAL A 283 -17.75 18.51 -11.42
C VAL A 283 -16.49 17.68 -11.67
N LEU A 284 -16.18 16.71 -10.81
CA LEU A 284 -15.01 15.86 -10.98
C LEU A 284 -15.11 14.96 -12.21
N HIS A 285 -16.29 14.36 -12.46
CA HIS A 285 -16.53 13.53 -13.63
C HIS A 285 -16.29 14.34 -14.92
N ARG A 286 -16.92 15.51 -15.02
CA ARG A 286 -16.76 16.46 -16.14
C ARG A 286 -15.32 16.92 -16.34
N TRP A 287 -14.58 17.10 -15.25
CA TRP A 287 -13.18 17.51 -15.30
C TRP A 287 -12.29 16.40 -15.87
N LEU A 288 -12.49 15.17 -15.38
CA LEU A 288 -11.80 13.99 -15.89
C LEU A 288 -12.24 13.62 -17.32
N ASP A 289 -13.37 14.13 -17.77
CA ASP A 289 -13.85 13.98 -19.14
C ASP A 289 -13.27 15.00 -20.12
N ASN A 290 -12.36 15.87 -19.66
CA ASN A 290 -11.71 16.93 -20.42
C ASN A 290 -12.67 18.03 -20.94
N GLU A 291 -13.82 18.24 -20.28
CA GLU A 291 -14.79 19.25 -20.72
C GLU A 291 -14.23 20.68 -20.73
N TRP A 292 -13.31 20.99 -19.80
CA TRP A 292 -12.63 22.29 -19.72
C TRP A 292 -11.28 22.32 -20.46
N GLY A 293 -11.06 21.38 -21.38
CA GLY A 293 -9.83 21.24 -22.14
C GLY A 293 -8.90 20.18 -21.54
N GLY A 294 -8.36 19.34 -22.41
CA GLY A 294 -7.45 18.25 -22.06
C GLY A 294 -6.85 17.60 -23.29
N ILE A 295 -6.14 16.49 -23.09
CA ILE A 295 -5.52 15.73 -24.18
C ILE A 295 -6.53 14.72 -24.72
N GLU A 296 -6.79 14.75 -26.02
CA GLU A 296 -7.66 13.80 -26.70
C GLU A 296 -7.17 12.36 -26.46
N GLY A 297 -8.08 11.47 -26.07
CA GLY A 297 -7.75 10.09 -25.68
C GLY A 297 -7.30 9.90 -24.23
N LEU A 298 -7.27 10.96 -23.40
CA LEU A 298 -7.03 10.87 -21.96
C LEU A 298 -8.24 11.38 -21.16
N SER A 299 -9.45 10.93 -21.49
CA SER A 299 -10.71 11.27 -20.82
C SER A 299 -11.37 10.05 -20.17
N SER A 300 -12.23 10.28 -19.17
CA SER A 300 -13.06 9.23 -18.57
C SER A 300 -13.94 8.50 -19.58
N HIS A 301 -14.59 9.19 -20.53
CA HIS A 301 -15.40 8.55 -21.57
C HIS A 301 -14.55 7.67 -22.48
N HIS A 302 -13.34 8.13 -22.86
CA HIS A 302 -12.48 7.33 -23.72
C HIS A 302 -12.04 6.04 -23.03
N TYR A 303 -11.74 6.11 -21.73
CA TYR A 303 -11.44 4.92 -20.96
C TYR A 303 -12.63 3.99 -20.78
N ALA A 304 -13.86 4.53 -20.67
CA ALA A 304 -15.07 3.72 -20.65
C ALA A 304 -15.30 3.01 -22.00
N ASP A 305 -15.06 3.71 -23.13
CA ASP A 305 -15.18 3.14 -24.48
C ASP A 305 -14.12 2.06 -24.77
N LEU A 306 -12.91 2.23 -24.22
CA LEU A 306 -11.84 1.22 -24.28
C LEU A 306 -12.06 0.05 -23.32
N GLY A 307 -12.87 0.25 -22.28
CA GLY A 307 -13.04 -0.67 -21.17
C GLY A 307 -13.64 -2.01 -21.62
N PRO A 308 -13.27 -3.12 -20.96
CA PRO A 308 -13.72 -4.45 -21.38
C PRO A 308 -15.10 -4.82 -20.79
N TYR A 309 -15.62 -4.01 -19.88
CA TYR A 309 -16.82 -4.32 -19.11
C TYR A 309 -18.05 -3.62 -19.70
N SER A 310 -19.16 -4.34 -19.70
CA SER A 310 -20.48 -3.77 -20.01
C SER A 310 -21.27 -3.62 -18.71
N SER A 311 -21.93 -2.48 -18.53
CA SER A 311 -22.71 -2.24 -17.32
C SER A 311 -23.99 -3.07 -17.34
N GLN A 312 -24.19 -3.87 -16.30
CA GLN A 312 -25.39 -4.66 -16.08
C GLN A 312 -26.10 -4.20 -14.79
N TYR A 313 -27.36 -3.79 -14.93
CA TYR A 313 -28.16 -3.30 -13.82
C TYR A 313 -29.05 -4.40 -13.25
N ILE A 314 -29.16 -4.46 -11.93
CA ILE A 314 -29.80 -5.59 -11.23
C ILE A 314 -31.27 -5.29 -10.92
N VAL A 315 -31.58 -4.09 -10.41
CA VAL A 315 -32.93 -3.74 -9.93
C VAL A 315 -33.33 -2.38 -10.47
N GLY A 316 -34.45 -2.31 -11.22
CA GLY A 316 -35.06 -1.04 -11.61
C GLY A 316 -34.16 -0.16 -12.51
N GLY A 317 -33.27 -0.77 -13.29
CA GLY A 317 -32.29 -0.07 -14.12
C GLY A 317 -31.16 0.56 -13.32
N GLU A 318 -30.52 1.56 -13.90
CA GLU A 318 -29.36 2.24 -13.31
C GLU A 318 -29.69 2.88 -11.96
N VAL A 319 -30.73 3.73 -11.93
CA VAL A 319 -31.14 4.47 -10.72
C VAL A 319 -31.52 3.52 -9.59
N GLY A 320 -32.27 2.45 -9.88
CA GLY A 320 -32.63 1.45 -8.87
C GLY A 320 -31.41 0.72 -8.31
N THR A 321 -30.43 0.39 -9.16
CA THR A 321 -29.19 -0.27 -8.74
C THR A 321 -28.35 0.64 -7.83
N VAL A 322 -28.24 1.94 -8.17
CA VAL A 322 -27.57 2.95 -7.33
C VAL A 322 -28.23 3.04 -5.94
N LEU A 323 -29.55 3.20 -5.90
CA LEU A 323 -30.28 3.37 -4.64
C LEU A 323 -30.21 2.14 -3.74
N VAL A 324 -30.38 0.94 -4.31
CA VAL A 324 -30.28 -0.32 -3.57
C VAL A 324 -28.85 -0.56 -3.09
N GLY A 325 -27.85 -0.32 -3.94
CA GLY A 325 -26.43 -0.44 -3.59
C GLY A 325 -26.05 0.46 -2.42
N ALA A 326 -26.42 1.75 -2.48
CA ALA A 326 -26.18 2.72 -1.41
C ALA A 326 -26.92 2.34 -0.11
N ALA A 327 -28.17 1.89 -0.20
CA ALA A 327 -28.93 1.45 0.97
C ALA A 327 -28.31 0.22 1.64
N VAL A 328 -27.81 -0.75 0.85
CA VAL A 328 -27.13 -1.94 1.37
C VAL A 328 -25.80 -1.55 2.02
N SER A 329 -24.97 -0.74 1.34
CA SER A 329 -23.69 -0.26 1.84
C SER A 329 -23.86 0.51 3.16
N LEU A 330 -24.77 1.49 3.20
CA LEU A 330 -25.08 2.26 4.40
C LEU A 330 -25.65 1.38 5.52
N GLY A 331 -26.55 0.45 5.21
CA GLY A 331 -27.10 -0.49 6.18
C GLY A 331 -26.04 -1.38 6.84
N LEU A 332 -25.08 -1.86 6.04
CA LEU A 332 -23.94 -2.62 6.55
C LEU A 332 -23.02 -1.75 7.41
N ALA A 333 -22.71 -0.52 6.98
CA ALA A 333 -21.91 0.41 7.77
C ALA A 333 -22.56 0.73 9.12
N LEU A 334 -23.88 0.99 9.13
CA LEU A 334 -24.66 1.21 10.35
C LEU A 334 -24.71 -0.02 11.25
N THR A 335 -24.72 -1.22 10.68
CA THR A 335 -24.65 -2.48 11.45
C THR A 335 -23.30 -2.60 12.16
N GLY A 336 -22.19 -2.32 11.47
CA GLY A 336 -20.85 -2.31 12.06
C GLY A 336 -20.69 -1.26 13.15
N LEU A 337 -21.17 -0.03 12.91
CA LEU A 337 -21.22 1.05 13.89
C LEU A 337 -22.06 0.64 15.10
N GLY A 338 -23.28 0.12 14.89
CA GLY A 338 -24.20 -0.28 15.95
C GLY A 338 -23.62 -1.40 16.82
N LEU A 339 -22.90 -2.35 16.23
CA LEU A 339 -22.19 -3.39 16.97
C LEU A 339 -21.04 -2.80 17.80
N ALA A 340 -20.24 -1.88 17.24
CA ALA A 340 -19.19 -1.20 17.98
C ALA A 340 -19.76 -0.36 19.14
N TRP A 341 -20.88 0.33 18.93
CA TRP A 341 -21.56 1.10 19.95
C TRP A 341 -22.09 0.22 21.08
N ARG A 342 -22.72 -0.92 20.75
CA ARG A 342 -23.22 -1.88 21.73
C ARG A 342 -22.11 -2.46 22.61
N LEU A 343 -20.93 -2.72 22.03
CA LEU A 343 -19.82 -3.37 22.72
C LEU A 343 -18.91 -2.37 23.47
N TYR A 344 -18.61 -1.21 22.86
CA TYR A 344 -17.62 -0.27 23.36
C TYR A 344 -18.19 1.09 23.78
N GLY A 345 -19.44 1.41 23.41
CA GLY A 345 -20.12 2.66 23.80
C GLY A 345 -20.67 2.67 25.23
N VAL A 346 -20.07 1.90 26.13
CA VAL A 346 -20.44 1.75 27.54
C VAL A 346 -19.49 2.53 28.46
N PRO A 347 -19.87 2.86 29.71
CA PRO A 347 -19.00 3.61 30.64
C PRO A 347 -17.63 2.95 30.89
N SER A 348 -17.60 1.63 31.03
CA SER A 348 -16.39 0.83 31.25
C SER A 348 -16.35 -0.32 30.25
N PRO A 349 -15.75 -0.14 29.06
CA PRO A 349 -15.68 -1.19 28.04
C PRO A 349 -14.72 -2.30 28.46
N THR A 350 -15.00 -3.52 28.03
CA THR A 350 -14.14 -4.69 28.27
C THR A 350 -13.60 -5.25 26.96
N GLU A 351 -12.44 -5.88 27.00
CA GLU A 351 -11.86 -6.51 25.82
C GLU A 351 -12.69 -7.74 25.39
N HIS A 352 -13.10 -7.76 24.12
CA HIS A 352 -13.87 -8.87 23.54
C HIS A 352 -13.07 -9.73 22.58
N THR A 353 -11.91 -9.26 22.13
CA THR A 353 -11.05 -9.94 21.14
C THR A 353 -10.54 -11.29 21.65
N ALA A 354 -10.41 -11.48 22.98
CA ALA A 354 -10.04 -12.76 23.58
C ALA A 354 -11.01 -13.90 23.20
N LYS A 355 -12.27 -13.61 22.89
CA LYS A 355 -13.25 -14.60 22.44
C LYS A 355 -12.94 -15.19 21.06
N LEU A 356 -12.07 -14.54 20.27
CA LEU A 356 -11.66 -15.00 18.94
C LEU A 356 -10.63 -16.14 19.01
N GLY A 357 -10.05 -16.42 20.18
CA GLY A 357 -9.01 -17.45 20.34
C GLY A 357 -7.85 -17.24 19.35
N GLY A 358 -7.41 -18.31 18.69
CA GLY A 358 -6.30 -18.25 17.73
C GLY A 358 -6.54 -17.34 16.51
N ILE A 359 -7.78 -16.95 16.21
CA ILE A 359 -8.05 -15.94 15.16
C ILE A 359 -7.48 -14.59 15.60
N LYS A 360 -7.57 -14.24 16.89
CA LYS A 360 -6.94 -13.02 17.42
C LYS A 360 -5.46 -13.04 17.12
N ASP A 361 -4.78 -14.15 17.40
CA ASP A 361 -3.33 -14.27 17.24
C ASP A 361 -2.91 -14.11 15.78
N VAL A 362 -3.65 -14.72 14.84
CA VAL A 362 -3.40 -14.55 13.40
C VAL A 362 -3.56 -13.09 12.97
N LEU A 363 -4.64 -12.43 13.38
CA LEU A 363 -4.90 -11.03 13.00
C LEU A 363 -3.94 -10.06 13.67
N TYR A 364 -3.54 -10.34 14.91
CA TYR A 364 -2.63 -9.50 15.68
C TYR A 364 -1.20 -9.60 15.17
N ASN A 365 -0.77 -10.78 14.73
CA ASN A 365 0.52 -11.02 14.06
C ASN A 365 0.44 -10.85 12.53
N ASN A 366 -0.47 -10.01 12.03
CA ASN A 366 -0.53 -9.60 10.62
C ASN A 366 -0.58 -10.76 9.61
N TYR A 367 -1.30 -11.84 9.94
CA TYR A 367 -1.34 -13.09 9.17
C TYR A 367 0.02 -13.77 8.98
N TYR A 368 0.97 -13.50 9.88
CA TYR A 368 2.35 -14.00 9.86
C TYR A 368 3.16 -13.63 8.60
N LEU A 369 2.77 -12.54 7.92
CA LEU A 369 3.45 -12.09 6.71
C LEU A 369 4.76 -11.39 7.01
N ASP A 370 4.89 -10.74 8.16
CA ASP A 370 6.15 -10.17 8.63
C ASP A 370 7.20 -11.27 8.83
N GLU A 371 6.83 -12.37 9.49
CA GLU A 371 7.69 -13.53 9.73
C GLU A 371 8.05 -14.24 8.43
N LEU A 372 7.11 -14.34 7.48
CA LEU A 372 7.39 -14.89 6.15
C LEU A 372 8.43 -14.04 5.42
N GLN A 373 8.32 -12.71 5.48
CA GLN A 373 9.28 -11.81 4.83
C GLN A 373 10.67 -11.88 5.48
N VAL A 374 10.73 -11.92 6.82
CA VAL A 374 11.99 -12.13 7.55
C VAL A 374 12.62 -13.47 7.20
N TRP A 375 11.81 -14.53 7.11
CA TRP A 375 12.28 -15.86 6.69
C TRP A 375 12.86 -15.83 5.26
N LEU A 376 12.19 -15.15 4.31
CA LEU A 376 12.70 -14.95 2.94
C LEU A 376 14.01 -14.15 2.91
N ALA A 377 14.14 -13.14 3.78
CA ALA A 377 15.35 -12.34 3.90
C ALA A 377 16.54 -13.21 4.34
N TYR A 378 16.37 -14.06 5.37
CA TYR A 378 17.43 -14.99 5.79
C TYR A 378 17.84 -15.97 4.68
N ARG A 379 16.89 -16.48 3.88
CA ARG A 379 17.23 -17.32 2.72
C ARG A 379 18.03 -16.57 1.65
N THR A 380 17.79 -15.27 1.51
CA THR A 380 18.56 -14.42 0.59
C THR A 380 19.97 -14.21 1.12
N GLU A 381 20.14 -14.04 2.43
CA GLU A 381 21.43 -13.96 3.09
C GLU A 381 22.24 -15.25 2.93
N ASP A 382 21.60 -16.43 3.06
CA ASP A 382 22.26 -17.73 2.82
C ASP A 382 22.85 -17.81 1.40
N VAL A 383 22.09 -17.37 0.39
CA VAL A 383 22.55 -17.34 -1.01
C VAL A 383 23.68 -16.33 -1.20
N ALA A 384 23.58 -15.15 -0.59
CA ALA A 384 24.64 -14.15 -0.62
C ALA A 384 25.93 -14.67 0.05
N GLY A 385 25.80 -15.41 1.16
CA GLY A 385 26.90 -16.09 1.83
C GLY A 385 27.57 -17.12 0.93
N ALA A 386 26.79 -17.96 0.24
CA ALA A 386 27.32 -18.92 -0.72
C ALA A 386 28.05 -18.23 -1.90
N ALA A 387 27.49 -17.13 -2.42
CA ALA A 387 28.14 -16.33 -3.46
C ALA A 387 29.46 -15.72 -2.96
N ASN A 388 29.51 -15.22 -1.74
CA ASN A 388 30.73 -14.70 -1.13
C ASN A 388 31.80 -15.78 -0.92
N VAL A 389 31.41 -17.00 -0.52
CA VAL A 389 32.35 -18.15 -0.43
C VAL A 389 32.90 -18.52 -1.81
N PHE A 390 32.05 -18.49 -2.85
CA PHE A 390 32.50 -18.72 -4.22
C PHE A 390 33.50 -17.66 -4.68
N ASP A 391 33.22 -16.38 -4.40
CA ASP A 391 34.08 -15.26 -4.77
C ASP A 391 35.46 -15.38 -4.09
N GLN A 392 35.48 -15.52 -2.76
CA GLN A 392 36.73 -15.63 -1.99
C GLN A 392 37.48 -16.94 -2.26
N GLY A 393 36.78 -18.03 -2.54
CA GLY A 393 37.38 -19.34 -2.74
C GLY A 393 37.90 -19.57 -4.17
N ILE A 394 37.07 -19.27 -5.16
CA ILE A 394 37.35 -19.59 -6.56
C ILE A 394 37.90 -18.37 -7.29
N VAL A 395 37.22 -17.22 -7.23
CA VAL A 395 37.64 -16.03 -7.99
C VAL A 395 38.99 -15.53 -7.47
N ASP A 396 39.09 -15.26 -6.17
CA ASP A 396 40.35 -14.85 -5.54
C ASP A 396 41.39 -15.97 -5.56
N GLY A 397 40.97 -17.23 -5.44
CA GLY A 397 41.86 -18.39 -5.53
C GLY A 397 42.60 -18.46 -6.87
N VAL A 398 41.90 -18.21 -7.98
CA VAL A 398 42.51 -18.17 -9.33
C VAL A 398 43.51 -17.02 -9.44
N VAL A 399 43.16 -15.82 -8.97
CA VAL A 399 44.05 -14.64 -9.01
C VAL A 399 45.32 -14.90 -8.19
N ASN A 400 45.17 -15.40 -6.96
CA ASN A 400 46.28 -15.77 -6.09
C ASN A 400 47.13 -16.90 -6.69
N GLY A 401 46.50 -17.84 -7.40
CA GLY A 401 47.18 -18.89 -8.15
C GLY A 401 48.10 -18.34 -9.24
N VAL A 402 47.62 -17.39 -10.07
CA VAL A 402 48.45 -16.74 -11.10
C VAL A 402 49.64 -16.01 -10.47
N SER A 403 49.40 -15.23 -9.41
CA SER A 403 50.46 -14.54 -8.66
C SER A 403 51.51 -15.53 -8.13
N SER A 404 51.05 -16.65 -7.56
CA SER A 404 51.92 -17.71 -7.04
C SER A 404 52.79 -18.34 -8.13
N VAL A 405 52.23 -18.59 -9.31
CA VAL A 405 52.98 -19.11 -10.48
C VAL A 405 54.03 -18.09 -10.94
N SER A 406 53.69 -16.80 -11.03
CA SER A 406 54.64 -15.75 -11.40
C SER A 406 55.78 -15.61 -10.38
N LEU A 407 55.47 -15.60 -9.09
CA LEU A 407 56.46 -15.53 -8.00
C LEU A 407 57.36 -16.77 -7.98
N PHE A 408 56.79 -17.96 -8.16
CA PHE A 408 57.56 -19.20 -8.26
C PHE A 408 58.49 -19.18 -9.47
N GLY A 409 57.99 -18.80 -10.65
CA GLY A 409 58.79 -18.66 -11.86
C GLY A 409 59.94 -17.68 -11.70
N GLY A 410 59.67 -16.48 -11.16
CA GLY A 410 60.69 -15.48 -10.86
C GLY A 410 61.76 -15.98 -9.88
N ASN A 411 61.35 -16.69 -8.83
CA ASN A 411 62.28 -17.30 -7.86
C ASN A 411 63.19 -18.36 -8.50
N ARG A 412 62.69 -19.13 -9.48
CA ARG A 412 63.48 -20.11 -10.22
C ARG A 412 64.45 -19.45 -11.18
N ILE A 413 64.00 -18.46 -11.96
CA ILE A 413 64.84 -17.70 -12.90
C ILE A 413 65.96 -16.98 -12.14
N ARG A 414 65.67 -16.38 -10.99
CA ARG A 414 66.68 -15.69 -10.16
C ARG A 414 67.85 -16.60 -9.76
N ARG A 415 67.61 -17.90 -9.55
CA ARG A 415 68.69 -18.85 -9.20
C ARG A 415 69.64 -19.17 -10.36
N LEU A 416 69.28 -18.82 -11.61
CA LEU A 416 70.21 -18.93 -12.75
C LEU A 416 71.34 -17.91 -12.68
N GLN A 417 71.16 -16.80 -11.94
CA GLN A 417 72.20 -15.80 -11.70
C GLN A 417 72.94 -16.09 -10.39
N SER A 418 73.92 -16.99 -10.44
CA SER A 418 74.70 -17.41 -9.26
C SER A 418 75.93 -16.55 -8.96
N GLY A 419 76.32 -15.66 -9.88
CA GLY A 419 77.57 -14.89 -9.80
C GLY A 419 78.84 -15.67 -10.21
N VAL A 420 78.71 -16.96 -10.55
CA VAL A 420 79.85 -17.79 -10.95
C VAL A 420 80.10 -17.66 -12.46
N VAL A 421 81.21 -17.01 -12.84
CA VAL A 421 81.53 -16.66 -14.25
C VAL A 421 81.53 -17.89 -15.18
N SER A 422 82.01 -19.04 -14.72
CA SER A 422 82.05 -20.27 -15.53
C SER A 422 80.65 -20.78 -15.91
N GLN A 423 79.63 -20.57 -15.05
CA GLN A 423 78.25 -20.95 -15.37
C GLN A 423 77.66 -20.06 -16.47
N TYR A 424 78.00 -18.77 -16.50
CA TYR A 424 77.58 -17.87 -17.58
C TYR A 424 78.25 -18.22 -18.91
N ALA A 425 79.55 -18.55 -18.90
CA ALA A 425 80.25 -19.00 -20.10
C ALA A 425 79.66 -20.30 -20.67
N ALA A 426 79.30 -21.26 -19.80
CA ALA A 426 78.63 -22.49 -20.20
C ALA A 426 77.23 -22.23 -20.78
N LEU A 427 76.43 -21.35 -20.16
CA LEU A 427 75.10 -20.97 -20.66
C LEU A 427 75.17 -20.25 -22.02
N LEU A 428 76.12 -19.34 -22.22
CA LEU A 428 76.34 -18.68 -23.51
C LEU A 428 76.74 -19.67 -24.60
N THR A 429 77.64 -20.60 -24.27
CA THR A 429 78.09 -21.64 -25.22
C THR A 429 76.94 -22.58 -25.57
N LEU A 430 76.18 -23.06 -24.58
CA LEU A 430 74.98 -23.88 -24.81
C LEU A 430 73.91 -23.12 -25.58
N GLY A 431 73.71 -21.84 -25.28
CA GLY A 431 72.79 -20.95 -26.00
C GLY A 431 73.20 -20.79 -27.47
N LEU A 432 74.49 -20.58 -27.75
CA LEU A 432 75.01 -20.50 -29.11
C LEU A 432 74.86 -21.84 -29.85
N VAL A 433 75.19 -22.96 -29.20
CA VAL A 433 75.00 -24.30 -29.79
C VAL A 433 73.53 -24.57 -30.08
N ALA A 434 72.63 -24.26 -29.15
CA ALA A 434 71.19 -24.39 -29.33
C ALA A 434 70.68 -23.50 -30.46
N LEU A 435 71.15 -22.25 -30.54
CA LEU A 435 70.79 -21.32 -31.62
C LEU A 435 71.27 -21.84 -32.98
N VAL A 436 72.52 -22.32 -33.07
CA VAL A 436 73.08 -22.91 -34.31
C VAL A 436 72.34 -24.19 -34.69
N LEU A 437 71.99 -25.04 -33.71
CA LEU A 437 71.18 -26.24 -33.96
C LEU A 437 69.78 -25.88 -34.45
N VAL A 438 69.11 -24.92 -33.82
CA VAL A 438 67.78 -24.46 -34.24
C VAL A 438 67.88 -23.87 -35.64
N LEU A 439 68.79 -22.93 -35.89
CA LEU A 439 69.01 -22.33 -37.21
C LEU A 439 69.36 -23.37 -38.27
N GLY A 440 70.21 -24.33 -37.92
CA GLY A 440 70.59 -25.41 -38.82
C GLY A 440 69.47 -26.40 -39.12
N VAL A 441 68.56 -26.65 -38.16
CA VAL A 441 67.36 -27.48 -38.35
C VAL A 441 66.25 -26.72 -39.09
N THR A 442 66.11 -25.41 -38.87
CA THR A 442 65.06 -24.58 -39.50
C THR A 442 65.48 -23.94 -40.83
N GLY A 443 66.77 -23.94 -41.18
CA GLY A 443 67.29 -23.18 -42.32
C GLY A 443 68.61 -23.67 -42.95
N GLY A 444 69.14 -24.83 -42.55
CA GLY A 444 70.18 -25.56 -43.28
C GLY A 444 71.62 -25.20 -42.88
N TRP A 445 72.42 -26.21 -42.53
CA TRP A 445 73.86 -26.09 -42.24
C TRP A 445 74.71 -25.70 -43.46
N PHE A 446 74.10 -25.55 -44.64
CA PHE A 446 74.71 -25.07 -45.86
C PHE A 446 73.69 -24.28 -46.69
N LEU A 447 73.79 -22.95 -46.62
CA LEU A 447 73.51 -22.04 -47.72
C LEU A 447 74.71 -21.08 -47.81
#